data_AF-A0A9E6W559-F1
#
_entry.id   AF-A0A9E6W559-F1
#
_cell.length_a   1.000
_cell.length_b   1.000
_cell.length_c   1.000
_cell.angle_alpha   90.00
_cell.angle_beta   90.00
_cell.angle_gamma   90.00
#
_symmetry.space_group_name_H-M   'P 1'
#
loop_
_entity.id
_entity.type
_entity.pdbx_description
1 polymer ?
#
loop_
_entity_poly.entity_id
_entity_poly.type
_entity_poly.pdbx_seq_one_letter_code
_entity_poly.pdbx_strand_id
1 'polypeptide(L)' 'MMRYCEDLAREHQKSSIYCHARDTAVNFYLNNGYVGEGDYFDEDGIPHWKMTKLVSP' A
#
# COMPACT_ATOMS: atom_id res chain seq x y z
N MET A 1 -3.47 -10.71 -6.79
CA MET A 1 -2.94 -10.43 -5.44
C MET A 1 -3.67 -9.27 -4.78
N MET A 2 -3.60 -8.02 -5.26
CA MET A 2 -4.21 -6.86 -4.57
C MET A 2 -5.71 -7.00 -4.31
N ARG A 3 -6.47 -7.52 -5.28
CA ARG A 3 -7.90 -7.80 -5.09
C ARG A 3 -8.18 -8.75 -3.92
N TYR A 4 -7.37 -9.80 -3.78
CA TYR A 4 -7.49 -10.74 -2.66
C TYR A 4 -7.21 -10.06 -1.32
N CYS A 5 -6.18 -9.21 -1.24
CA CYS A 5 -5.90 -8.44 -0.02
C CYS A 5 -7.05 -7.49 0.35
N GLU A 6 -7.69 -6.86 -0.63
CA GLU A 6 -8.86 -6.01 -0.40
C GLU A 6 -10.07 -6.82 0.08
N ASP A 7 -10.35 -7.96 -0.54
CA ASP A 7 -11.46 -8.82 -0.14
C ASP A 7 -11.25 -9.34 1.30
N LEU A 8 -10.02 -9.72 1.65
CA LEU A 8 -9.63 -10.09 3.01
C LEU A 8 -9.79 -8.92 4.00
N ALA A 9 -9.38 -7.71 3.60
CA ALA A 9 -9.56 -6.52 4.42
C ALA A 9 -11.05 -6.23 4.70
N ARG A 10 -11.93 -6.38 3.70
CA ARG A 10 -13.39 -6.23 3.88
C ARG A 10 -13.97 -7.31 4.80
N GLU A 11 -13.58 -8.57 4.62
CA GLU A 11 -14.01 -9.69 5.48
C GLU A 11 -13.67 -9.43 6.95
N HIS A 12 -12.50 -8.83 7.20
CA HIS A 12 -12.04 -8.45 8.53
C HIS A 12 -12.44 -7.03 8.98
N GLN A 13 -13.39 -6.39 8.28
CA GLN A 13 -13.91 -5.06 8.59
C GLN A 13 -12.83 -4.00 8.77
N LYS A 14 -11.76 -4.08 7.96
CA LYS A 14 -10.67 -3.10 7.95
C LYS A 14 -11.01 -1.97 6.98
N SER A 15 -10.78 -0.74 7.43
CA SER A 15 -11.01 0.47 6.64
C SER A 15 -9.86 0.81 5.68
N SER A 16 -8.68 0.19 5.85
CA SER A 16 -7.51 0.49 5.04
C SER A 16 -6.48 -0.65 5.04
N ILE A 17 -5.62 -0.64 4.02
CA ILE A 17 -4.43 -1.47 3.89
C ILE A 17 -3.23 -0.55 3.71
N TYR A 18 -2.07 -0.88 4.30
CA TYR A 18 -0.82 -0.15 4.06
C TYR A 18 0.33 -1.08 3.71
N CYS A 19 1.37 -0.52 3.10
CA CYS A 19 2.66 -1.19 2.88
C CYS A 19 3.81 -0.18 2.83
N HIS A 20 5.04 -0.68 2.99
CA HIS A 20 6.26 0.03 2.61
C HIS A 20 6.60 -0.40 1.19
N ALA A 21 6.28 0.42 0.20
CA ALA A 21 6.54 0.11 -1.20
C ALA A 21 7.99 0.48 -1.53
N ARG A 22 8.78 -0.47 -2.03
CA ARG A 22 10.07 -0.16 -2.68
C ARG A 22 9.83 0.80 -3.83
N ASP A 23 10.78 1.69 -4.10
CA ASP A 23 10.67 2.68 -5.18
C ASP A 23 10.26 2.05 -6.53
N THR A 24 10.86 0.91 -6.88
CA THR A 24 10.56 0.16 -8.11
C THR A 24 9.13 -0.37 -8.19
N ALA A 25 8.41 -0.46 -7.08
CA ALA A 25 7.03 -0.95 -6.99
C ALA A 25 6.00 0.17 -6.77
N VAL A 26 6.41 1.44 -6.57
CA VAL A 26 5.48 2.55 -6.29
C VAL A 26 4.40 2.68 -7.37
N ASN A 27 4.78 2.67 -8.64
CA ASN A 27 3.84 2.76 -9.75
C ASN A 27 2.83 1.59 -9.79
N PHE A 28 3.23 0.40 -9.35
CA PHE A 28 2.31 -0.73 -9.22
C PHE A 28 1.22 -0.45 -8.18
N TYR A 29 1.60 0.09 -7.02
CA TYR A 29 0.63 0.43 -5.96
C TYR A 29 -0.23 1.63 -6.34
N LEU A 30 0.33 2.68 -6.96
CA LEU A 30 -0.43 3.81 -7.49
C LEU A 30 -1.52 3.35 -8.47
N ASN A 31 -1.17 2.47 -9.41
CA ASN A 31 -2.12 1.88 -10.37
C ASN A 31 -3.20 1.01 -9.70
N ASN A 32 -2.97 0.56 -8.47
CA ASN A 32 -3.95 -0.17 -7.66
C ASN A 32 -4.70 0.75 -6.67
N GLY A 33 -4.56 2.07 -6.76
CA GLY A 33 -5.30 3.04 -5.96
C GLY A 33 -4.75 3.25 -4.55
N TYR A 34 -3.47 2.92 -4.32
CA TYR A 34 -2.76 3.36 -3.14
C TYR A 34 -2.31 4.82 -3.30
N VAL A 35 -2.12 5.49 -2.18
CA VAL A 35 -1.56 6.85 -2.10
C VAL A 35 -0.35 6.82 -1.16
N GLY A 36 0.67 7.61 -1.49
CA GLY A 36 1.84 7.77 -0.64
C GLY A 36 1.56 8.66 0.57
N GLU A 37 2.15 8.31 1.71
CA GLU A 37 2.07 9.06 2.96
C GLU A 37 3.47 9.47 3.41
N GLY A 38 3.69 10.77 3.58
CA GLY A 38 4.99 11.31 4.00
C GLY A 38 6.05 11.21 2.92
N ASP A 39 7.32 11.28 3.34
CA ASP A 39 8.48 11.22 2.46
C ASP A 39 9.02 9.79 2.28
N TYR A 40 9.88 9.60 1.29
CA TYR A 40 10.64 8.37 1.14
C TYR A 40 11.61 8.17 2.31
N PHE A 41 11.86 6.91 2.67
CA PHE A 41 12.80 6.52 3.72
C PHE A 41 13.64 5.31 3.28
N ASP A 42 14.82 5.17 3.88
CA ASP A 42 15.69 4.02 3.65
C ASP A 42 15.33 2.88 4.61
N GLU A 43 15.16 1.67 4.08
CA GLU A 43 14.97 0.45 4.86
C GLU A 43 15.91 -0.61 4.26
N ASP A 44 16.96 -0.96 5.00
CA ASP A 44 18.05 -1.86 4.58
C ASP A 44 18.76 -1.43 3.27
N GLY A 45 19.00 -0.13 3.08
CA GLY A 45 19.67 0.40 1.89
C GLY A 45 18.76 0.47 0.65
N ILE A 46 17.47 0.24 0.83
CA ILE A 46 16.47 0.29 -0.24
C ILE A 46 15.51 1.45 0.03
N PRO A 47 15.33 2.39 -0.92
CA PRO A 47 14.32 3.43 -0.81
C PRO A 47 12.91 2.84 -0.81
N HIS A 48 12.15 3.17 0.22
CA HIS A 48 10.75 2.83 0.38
C HIS A 48 9.90 4.08 0.55
N TRP A 49 8.63 3.96 0.18
CA TRP A 49 7.61 4.95 0.47
C TRP A 49 6.44 4.27 1.16
N LYS A 50 5.97 4.84 2.28
CA LYS A 50 4.79 4.32 2.96
C LYS A 50 3.58 4.63 2.08
N MET A 51 2.79 3.61 1.76
CA MET A 51 1.60 3.77 0.93
C MET A 51 0.39 3.17 1.62
N THR A 52 -0.77 3.82 1.49
CA THR A 52 -2.05 3.38 2.05
C THR A 52 -3.11 3.29 0.97
N LYS A 53 -4.12 2.45 1.17
CA LYS A 53 -5.35 2.41 0.38
C LYS A 53 -6.54 2.28 1.31
N LEU A 54 -7.52 3.16 1.15
CA LEU A 54 -8.82 3.01 1.80
C LEU A 54 -9.59 1.85 1.17
N VAL A 55 -10.20 1.04 2.01
CA VAL A 55 -11.08 -0.06 1.60
C VAL A 55 -12.46 0.25 2.13
N SER A 56 -13.39 0.54 1.23
CA SER A 56 -14.80 0.70 1.59
C SER A 56 -15.33 -0.65 2.10
N PRO A 57 -16.13 -0.63 3.20
CA PRO A 57 -16.83 -1.81 3.69
C PRO A 57 -17.70 -2.47 2.61
#